data_AF-A0A6P4IQ28-F1
#
_entry.id   AF-A0A6P4IQ28-F1
#
_cell.length_a   1.000
_cell.length_b   1.000
_cell.length_c   1.000
_cell.angle_alpha   90.00
_cell.angle_beta   90.00
_cell.angle_gamma   90.00
#
_symmetry.space_group_name_H-M   'P 1'
#
loop_
_entity.id
_entity.type
_entity.pdbx_description
1 polymer ?
#
loop_
_entity_poly.entity_id
_entity_poly.type
_entity_poly.pdbx_seq_one_letter_code
_entity_poly.pdbx_strand_id
1 'polypeptide(L)'
;MGAPRLHFHLRHKLQSFLLDLDERFAGYLGPGEFCLYNMCNNHFFYNRRPFEKFLDCSNSEHLLIVTDPPFGCRTELISHTLRSLRRLHNRINQLPSTPLSIFWIYPYYSANHIKQEMPEMDMCDYRINYTNHLRYTNVGRQSRFCGSPVRMFTNVPLRLLRLPLEEGYKYCQDCDCYTAKENLHCSRCGTCPSVNGQTYRHCDHCDTCVKPNYVHCPSCRRCTQREGHTCSFYQSKQHCWLCGEKGHIESNCSKFRNSKLKRTKDKGCLICGKHNHRERRCNHRRKYFRELHFMGETSIQCL
;
A
#
# COMPACT_ATOMS: atom_id res chain seq x y z
N MET A 1 6.98 -16.21 7.39
CA MET A 1 6.05 -16.19 8.53
C MET A 1 4.64 -16.45 8.04
N GLY A 2 3.91 -17.39 8.62
CA GLY A 2 2.53 -17.70 8.23
C GLY A 2 2.39 -18.18 6.77
N ALA A 3 3.47 -18.68 6.16
CA ALA A 3 3.52 -19.03 4.75
C ALA A 3 3.99 -20.49 4.54
N PRO A 4 3.31 -21.48 5.15
CA PRO A 4 3.80 -22.85 5.21
C PRO A 4 3.95 -23.47 3.81
N ARG A 5 2.98 -23.26 2.90
CA ARG A 5 3.06 -23.81 1.53
C ARG A 5 4.29 -23.31 0.78
N LEU A 6 4.64 -22.03 0.96
CA LEU A 6 5.84 -21.45 0.35
C LEU A 6 7.11 -22.03 0.97
N HIS A 7 7.15 -22.18 2.30
CA HIS A 7 8.27 -22.82 2.99
C HIS A 7 8.51 -24.25 2.48
N PHE A 8 7.47 -25.10 2.44
CA PHE A 8 7.60 -26.47 1.93
C PHE A 8 8.02 -26.53 0.46
N HIS A 9 7.62 -25.57 -0.38
CA HIS A 9 8.06 -25.51 -1.77
C HIS A 9 9.53 -25.07 -1.92
N LEU A 10 10.00 -24.15 -1.07
CA LEU A 10 11.33 -23.53 -1.20
C LEU A 10 12.43 -24.20 -0.38
N ARG A 11 12.11 -24.91 0.72
CA ARG A 11 13.11 -25.47 1.65
C ARG A 11 14.08 -26.48 1.03
N HIS A 12 13.78 -27.00 -0.15
CA HIS A 12 14.68 -27.87 -0.92
C HIS A 12 15.59 -27.11 -1.89
N LYS A 13 15.36 -25.80 -2.09
CA LYS A 13 16.07 -24.93 -3.03
C LYS A 13 16.84 -23.82 -2.34
N LEU A 14 16.35 -23.36 -1.19
CA LEU A 14 16.89 -22.26 -0.39
C LEU A 14 16.84 -22.64 1.08
N GLN A 15 17.75 -22.08 1.88
CA GLN A 15 17.58 -22.11 3.33
C GLN A 15 16.29 -21.38 3.71
N SER A 16 15.46 -22.01 4.53
CA SER A 16 14.14 -21.48 4.88
C SER A 16 13.79 -21.82 6.32
N PHE A 17 13.25 -20.84 7.04
CA PHE A 17 12.78 -21.00 8.42
C PHE A 17 11.32 -20.57 8.53
N LEU A 18 10.45 -21.47 9.01
CA LEU A 18 9.03 -21.24 9.18
C LEU A 18 8.72 -20.76 10.60
N LEU A 19 8.23 -19.53 10.69
CA LEU A 19 7.53 -19.04 11.87
C LEU A 19 6.01 -19.13 11.62
N ASP A 20 5.31 -19.93 12.41
CA ASP A 20 3.86 -20.14 12.29
C ASP A 20 3.23 -20.40 13.67
N LEU A 21 1.94 -20.14 13.80
CA LEU A 21 1.17 -20.40 15.02
C LEU A 21 0.60 -21.82 15.05
N ASP A 22 0.61 -22.52 13.91
CA ASP A 22 0.14 -23.89 13.80
C ASP A 22 1.22 -24.90 14.25
N GLU A 23 1.07 -25.39 15.47
CA GLU A 23 1.98 -26.36 16.07
C GLU A 23 2.08 -27.69 15.30
N ARG A 24 1.09 -28.02 14.46
CA ARG A 24 1.12 -29.27 13.68
C ARG A 24 2.36 -29.37 12.78
N PHE A 25 2.96 -28.24 12.38
CA PHE A 25 4.19 -28.24 11.61
C PHE A 25 5.42 -28.75 12.38
N ALA A 26 5.41 -28.69 13.71
CA ALA A 26 6.48 -29.24 14.55
C ALA A 26 6.64 -30.77 14.37
N GLY A 27 5.58 -31.48 13.95
CA GLY A 27 5.66 -32.91 13.63
C GLY A 27 6.40 -33.23 12.33
N TYR A 28 6.63 -32.24 11.46
CA TYR A 28 7.24 -32.40 10.14
C TYR A 28 8.56 -31.64 9.97
N LEU A 29 8.85 -30.70 10.87
CA LEU A 29 9.97 -29.75 10.77
C LEU A 29 10.81 -29.83 12.04
N GLY A 30 12.13 -29.91 11.86
CA GLY A 30 13.06 -29.86 12.98
C GLY A 30 13.20 -28.45 13.57
N PRO A 31 13.84 -28.31 14.76
CA PRO A 31 14.05 -27.01 15.39
C PRO A 31 14.84 -25.99 14.55
N GLY A 32 15.64 -26.45 13.58
CA GLY A 32 16.39 -25.60 12.66
C GLY A 32 15.55 -25.02 11.51
N GLU A 33 14.30 -25.45 11.34
CA GLU A 33 13.44 -25.02 10.24
C GLU A 33 12.09 -24.49 10.71
N PHE A 34 11.74 -24.64 11.99
CA PHE A 34 10.45 -24.24 12.53
C PHE A 34 10.55 -23.67 13.94
N CYS A 35 9.73 -22.66 14.23
CA CYS A 35 9.44 -22.23 15.59
C CYS A 35 7.98 -21.82 15.72
N LEU A 36 7.32 -22.33 16.76
CA LEU A 36 5.97 -21.94 17.12
C LEU A 36 5.97 -20.47 17.54
N TYR A 37 5.22 -19.65 16.81
CA TYR A 37 5.36 -18.20 16.84
C TYR A 37 4.05 -17.47 16.58
N ASN A 38 3.77 -16.44 17.39
CA ASN A 38 2.66 -15.52 17.18
C ASN A 38 3.15 -14.19 16.58
N MET A 39 2.80 -13.95 15.32
CA MET A 39 3.19 -12.75 14.58
C MET A 39 2.48 -11.47 15.02
N CYS A 40 1.36 -11.55 15.74
CA CYS A 40 0.64 -10.35 16.20
C CYS A 40 1.30 -9.69 17.42
N ASN A 41 2.05 -10.44 18.20
CA ASN A 41 2.71 -9.96 19.41
C ASN A 41 4.21 -10.28 19.47
N ASN A 42 4.78 -10.77 18.35
CA ASN A 42 6.18 -11.14 18.23
C ASN A 42 6.65 -12.16 19.30
N HIS A 43 5.79 -13.12 19.66
CA HIS A 43 6.05 -14.07 20.72
C HIS A 43 6.52 -15.43 20.17
N PHE A 44 7.65 -15.93 20.68
CA PHE A 44 8.16 -17.27 20.43
C PHE A 44 7.75 -18.18 21.58
N PHE A 45 7.01 -19.25 21.29
CA PHE A 45 6.58 -20.23 22.30
C PHE A 45 7.67 -21.26 22.60
N TYR A 46 8.49 -21.57 21.58
CA TYR A 46 9.64 -22.45 21.73
C TYR A 46 10.94 -21.65 21.90
N ASN A 47 12.04 -22.36 22.13
CA ASN A 47 13.37 -21.77 22.18
C ASN A 47 13.68 -21.06 20.85
N ARG A 48 13.90 -19.74 20.89
CA ARG A 48 14.20 -18.91 19.71
C ARG A 48 15.62 -19.06 19.18
N ARG A 49 16.54 -19.71 19.91
CA ARG A 49 17.97 -19.79 19.51
C ARG A 49 18.20 -20.36 18.10
N PRO A 50 17.52 -21.42 17.63
CA PRO A 50 17.69 -21.90 16.26
C PRO A 50 17.29 -20.86 15.21
N PHE A 51 16.21 -20.11 15.46
CA PHE A 51 15.81 -19.00 14.59
C PHE A 51 16.84 -17.87 14.59
N GLU A 52 17.38 -17.51 15.76
CA GLU A 52 18.45 -16.48 15.82
C GLU A 52 19.71 -16.92 15.09
N LYS A 53 20.08 -18.20 15.14
CA LYS A 53 21.16 -18.76 14.32
C LYS A 53 20.86 -18.71 12.84
N PHE A 54 19.60 -18.92 12.43
CA PHE A 54 19.18 -18.75 11.04
C PHE A 54 19.27 -17.29 10.56
N LEU A 55 19.09 -16.32 11.46
CA LEU A 55 19.26 -14.90 11.13
C LEU A 55 20.72 -14.47 11.04
N ASP A 56 21.66 -15.26 11.56
CA ASP A 56 23.10 -15.02 11.45
C ASP A 56 23.54 -15.38 10.02
N CYS A 57 23.63 -14.35 9.17
CA CYS A 57 23.95 -14.48 7.76
C CYS A 57 25.38 -13.98 7.54
N SER A 58 26.18 -14.76 6.80
CA SER A 58 27.47 -14.27 6.32
C SER A 58 27.30 -13.06 5.39
N ASN A 59 28.37 -12.28 5.17
CA ASN A 59 28.33 -11.10 4.29
C ASN A 59 27.88 -11.40 2.84
N SER A 60 27.94 -12.66 2.41
CA SER A 60 27.50 -13.10 1.07
C SER A 60 26.05 -13.57 1.02
N GLU A 61 25.38 -13.71 2.16
CA GLU A 61 24.00 -14.19 2.24
C GLU A 61 23.01 -13.03 2.33
N HIS A 62 21.78 -13.27 1.87
CA HIS A 62 20.73 -12.27 1.84
C HIS A 62 19.45 -12.84 2.45
N LEU A 63 18.94 -12.14 3.46
CA LEU A 63 17.70 -12.51 4.13
C LEU A 63 16.49 -11.78 3.53
N LEU A 64 15.42 -12.54 3.28
CA LEU A 64 14.12 -12.03 2.85
C LEU A 64 13.04 -12.54 3.80
N ILE A 65 12.23 -11.63 4.34
CA ILE A 65 11.02 -12.02 5.08
C ILE A 65 9.86 -12.09 4.09
N VAL A 66 9.26 -13.28 3.93
CA VAL A 66 7.94 -13.41 3.31
C VAL A 66 6.90 -13.63 4.40
N THR A 67 5.84 -12.83 4.42
CA THR A 67 4.75 -12.95 5.38
C THR A 67 3.39 -12.96 4.72
N ASP A 68 2.54 -13.90 5.14
CA ASP A 68 1.14 -14.02 4.73
C ASP A 68 0.25 -14.10 5.98
N PRO A 69 0.07 -12.97 6.70
CA PRO A 69 -0.68 -12.96 7.94
C PRO A 69 -2.19 -13.12 7.69
N PRO A 70 -2.96 -13.63 8.68
CA PRO A 70 -4.42 -13.63 8.59
C PRO A 70 -4.96 -12.21 8.34
N PHE A 71 -5.88 -12.04 7.38
CA PHE A 71 -6.35 -10.70 6.97
C PHE A 71 -7.21 -9.96 8.01
N GLY A 72 -7.59 -10.63 9.10
CA GLY A 72 -8.21 -10.00 10.27
C GLY A 72 -7.20 -9.35 11.22
N CYS A 73 -5.90 -9.58 11.03
CA CYS A 73 -4.86 -8.96 11.84
C CYS A 73 -4.76 -7.46 11.58
N ARG A 74 -4.49 -6.70 12.63
CA ARG A 74 -4.20 -5.26 12.53
C ARG A 74 -2.84 -5.04 11.88
N THR A 75 -2.78 -4.16 10.89
CA THR A 75 -1.54 -3.84 10.15
C THR A 75 -0.46 -3.27 11.07
N GLU A 76 -0.86 -2.54 12.10
CA GLU A 76 -0.01 -1.94 13.12
C GLU A 76 0.80 -3.01 13.88
N LEU A 77 0.15 -4.12 14.23
CA LEU A 77 0.77 -5.24 14.95
C LEU A 77 1.77 -5.99 14.06
N ILE A 78 1.38 -6.31 12.83
CA ILE A 78 2.27 -6.99 11.89
C ILE A 78 3.49 -6.11 11.55
N SER A 79 3.26 -4.81 11.36
CA SER A 79 4.34 -3.84 11.09
C SER A 79 5.30 -3.74 12.27
N HIS A 80 4.79 -3.73 13.51
CA HIS A 80 5.61 -3.78 14.72
C HIS A 80 6.50 -5.04 14.74
N THR A 81 5.92 -6.20 14.46
CA THR A 81 6.65 -7.46 14.37
C THR A 81 7.75 -7.43 13.30
N LEU A 82 7.44 -7.00 12.08
CA LEU A 82 8.42 -6.91 10.98
C LEU A 82 9.58 -5.97 11.33
N ARG A 83 9.30 -4.83 11.97
CA ARG A 83 10.33 -3.91 12.47
C ARG A 83 11.19 -4.55 13.56
N SER A 84 10.58 -5.28 14.48
CA SER A 84 11.29 -5.98 15.54
C SER A 84 12.21 -7.08 15.00
N LEU A 85 11.77 -7.83 14.00
CA LEU A 85 12.61 -8.82 13.31
C LEU A 85 13.76 -8.17 12.53
N ARG A 86 13.51 -7.06 11.83
CA ARG A 86 14.58 -6.25 11.19
C ARG A 86 15.63 -5.81 12.20
N ARG A 87 15.20 -5.28 13.36
CA ARG A 87 16.13 -4.86 14.43
C ARG A 87 16.91 -6.03 15.00
N LEU A 88 16.28 -7.20 15.16
CA LEU A 88 16.94 -8.41 15.64
C LEU A 88 18.02 -8.88 14.64
N HIS A 89 17.66 -8.97 13.35
CA HIS A 89 18.61 -9.30 12.28
C HIS A 89 19.81 -8.34 12.27
N ASN A 90 19.56 -7.02 12.30
CA ASN A 90 20.65 -6.05 12.27
C ASN A 90 21.53 -6.15 13.52
N ARG A 91 20.95 -6.44 14.69
CA ARG A 91 21.71 -6.63 15.93
C ARG A 91 22.60 -7.87 15.86
N ILE A 92 22.07 -9.01 15.42
CA ILE A 92 22.81 -10.29 15.32
C ILE A 92 24.01 -10.12 14.39
N ASN A 93 23.78 -9.51 13.22
CA ASN A 93 24.80 -9.33 12.20
C ASN A 93 25.63 -8.04 12.36
N GLN A 94 25.48 -7.32 13.48
CA GLN A 94 26.19 -6.05 13.77
C GLN A 94 26.09 -5.01 12.64
N LEU A 95 24.97 -5.02 11.92
CA LEU A 95 24.71 -4.10 10.83
C LEU A 95 24.26 -2.75 11.40
N PRO A 96 24.57 -1.63 10.71
CA PRO A 96 23.90 -0.36 10.98
C PRO A 96 22.39 -0.51 10.73
N SER A 97 21.61 0.58 10.86
CA SER A 97 20.16 0.57 10.59
C SER A 97 19.85 0.32 9.10
N THR A 98 20.06 -0.92 8.66
CA THR A 98 19.98 -1.41 7.30
C THR A 98 18.55 -1.91 7.04
N PRO A 99 17.94 -1.56 5.90
CA PRO A 99 16.67 -2.15 5.49
C PRO A 99 16.81 -3.67 5.32
N LEU A 100 15.82 -4.41 5.80
CA LEU A 100 15.67 -5.84 5.51
C LEU A 100 14.59 -6.01 4.44
N SER A 101 14.85 -6.79 3.40
CA SER A 101 13.88 -7.05 2.34
C SER A 101 12.66 -7.79 2.90
N ILE A 102 11.47 -7.28 2.58
CA ILE A 102 10.21 -7.85 3.06
C ILE A 102 9.22 -7.96 1.89
N PHE A 103 8.59 -9.13 1.77
CA PHE A 103 7.38 -9.37 0.99
C PHE A 103 6.22 -9.64 1.94
N TRP A 104 5.28 -8.70 2.01
CA TRP A 104 4.06 -8.80 2.81
C TRP A 104 2.87 -9.03 1.89
N ILE A 105 2.37 -10.25 1.89
CA ILE A 105 1.20 -10.68 1.15
C ILE A 105 -0.05 -10.21 1.91
N TYR A 106 -0.82 -9.30 1.32
CA TYR A 106 -2.00 -8.73 1.98
C TYR A 106 -3.02 -8.17 0.97
N PRO A 107 -4.28 -7.95 1.36
CA PRO A 107 -5.27 -7.38 0.45
C PRO A 107 -4.99 -5.91 0.09
N TYR A 108 -5.19 -5.54 -1.19
CA TYR A 108 -4.92 -4.18 -1.70
C TYR A 108 -5.73 -3.08 -0.98
N TYR A 109 -6.90 -3.41 -0.41
CA TYR A 109 -7.73 -2.41 0.28
C TYR A 109 -7.12 -1.95 1.61
N SER A 110 -6.11 -2.67 2.11
CA SER A 110 -5.32 -2.28 3.28
C SER A 110 -4.07 -1.47 2.94
N ALA A 111 -3.83 -1.16 1.65
CA ALA A 111 -2.63 -0.45 1.21
C ALA A 111 -2.38 0.86 1.96
N ASN A 112 -3.43 1.64 2.24
CA ASN A 112 -3.30 2.89 2.99
C ASN A 112 -2.83 2.65 4.43
N HIS A 113 -3.34 1.63 5.11
CA HIS A 113 -2.91 1.30 6.47
C HIS A 113 -1.48 0.77 6.49
N ILE A 114 -1.11 -0.08 5.51
CA ILE A 114 0.28 -0.54 5.37
C ILE A 114 1.21 0.66 5.11
N LYS A 115 0.83 1.61 4.26
CA LYS A 115 1.69 2.77 3.96
C LYS A 115 1.81 3.75 5.13
N GLN A 116 0.76 3.88 5.95
CA GLN A 116 0.82 4.63 7.21
C GLN A 116 1.79 3.97 8.20
N GLU A 117 1.71 2.64 8.31
CA GLU A 117 2.54 1.90 9.25
C GLU A 117 3.96 1.67 8.75
N MET A 118 4.19 1.49 7.46
CA MET A 118 5.49 1.25 6.83
C MET A 118 5.57 2.05 5.51
N PRO A 119 5.90 3.35 5.56
CA PRO A 119 5.95 4.24 4.40
C PRO A 119 6.89 3.75 3.28
N GLU A 120 7.88 2.92 3.60
CA GLU A 120 8.80 2.30 2.65
C GLU A 120 8.18 1.21 1.76
N MET A 121 6.95 0.76 2.05
CA MET A 121 6.33 -0.39 1.35
C MET A 121 5.53 0.01 0.12
N ASP A 122 5.90 -0.44 -1.07
CA ASP A 122 5.12 -0.28 -2.30
C ASP A 122 4.35 -1.55 -2.65
N MET A 123 3.20 -1.37 -3.31
CA MET A 123 2.34 -2.49 -3.72
C MET A 123 2.73 -2.94 -5.13
N CYS A 124 3.15 -4.20 -5.26
CA CYS A 124 3.31 -4.87 -6.54
C CYS A 124 1.94 -5.25 -7.12
N ASP A 125 1.77 -5.12 -8.44
CA ASP A 125 0.49 -5.40 -9.12
C ASP A 125 0.18 -6.90 -9.29
N TYR A 126 1.13 -7.77 -8.92
CA TYR A 126 0.97 -9.22 -9.02
C TYR A 126 -0.18 -9.73 -8.14
N ARG A 127 -1.13 -10.43 -8.77
CA ARG A 127 -2.34 -10.99 -8.17
C ARG A 127 -2.05 -12.36 -7.57
N ILE A 128 -1.99 -12.44 -6.24
CA ILE A 128 -1.76 -13.71 -5.54
C ILE A 128 -3.10 -14.45 -5.37
N ASN A 129 -3.19 -15.67 -5.89
CA ASN A 129 -4.39 -16.49 -5.84
C ASN A 129 -4.27 -17.61 -4.80
N TYR A 130 -5.35 -17.85 -4.05
CA TYR A 130 -5.41 -18.96 -3.10
C TYR A 130 -6.30 -20.06 -3.66
N THR A 131 -5.77 -21.28 -3.76
CA THR A 131 -6.53 -22.42 -4.32
C THR A 131 -7.78 -22.75 -3.53
N ASN A 132 -7.80 -22.47 -2.22
CA ASN A 132 -8.83 -22.95 -1.29
C ASN A 132 -9.66 -21.82 -0.64
N HIS A 133 -9.55 -20.57 -1.11
CA HIS A 133 -10.26 -19.45 -0.47
C HIS A 133 -11.47 -18.99 -1.30
N LEU A 134 -12.68 -19.21 -0.76
CA LEU A 134 -13.98 -18.88 -1.38
C LEU A 134 -14.06 -17.44 -1.95
N ARG A 135 -13.47 -16.45 -1.26
CA ARG A 135 -13.46 -15.03 -1.70
C ARG A 135 -12.15 -14.55 -2.35
N TYR A 136 -11.06 -15.32 -2.33
CA TYR A 136 -9.71 -14.87 -2.74
C TYR A 136 -9.13 -15.81 -3.82
N THR A 137 -9.98 -16.22 -4.75
CA THR A 137 -9.66 -17.06 -5.90
C THR A 137 -10.19 -16.43 -7.18
N ASN A 138 -9.54 -16.74 -8.30
CA ASN A 138 -10.00 -16.39 -9.65
C ASN A 138 -10.74 -17.56 -10.32
N VAL A 139 -10.89 -18.69 -9.62
CA VAL A 139 -11.38 -19.95 -10.18
C VAL A 139 -12.74 -20.29 -9.57
N GLY A 140 -13.69 -20.70 -10.41
CA GLY A 140 -15.02 -21.17 -10.01
C GLY A 140 -16.11 -20.08 -9.97
N ARG A 141 -17.34 -20.47 -9.60
CA ARG A 141 -18.55 -19.61 -9.63
C ARG A 141 -18.49 -18.38 -8.70
N GLN A 142 -17.55 -18.36 -7.75
CA GLN A 142 -17.30 -17.24 -6.82
C GLN A 142 -16.10 -16.38 -7.21
N SER A 143 -15.54 -16.62 -8.41
CA SER A 143 -14.49 -15.80 -9.03
C SER A 143 -14.91 -14.33 -9.05
N ARG A 144 -14.02 -13.47 -8.54
CA ARG A 144 -14.25 -12.03 -8.61
C ARG A 144 -13.96 -11.53 -10.02
N PHE A 145 -14.82 -10.62 -10.49
CA PHE A 145 -14.69 -9.96 -11.79
C PHE A 145 -13.29 -9.34 -12.03
N CYS A 146 -12.62 -8.85 -10.97
CA CYS A 146 -11.27 -8.25 -11.08
C CYS A 146 -10.16 -9.13 -10.47
N GLY A 147 -10.44 -10.42 -10.29
CA GLY A 147 -9.56 -11.38 -9.66
C GLY A 147 -9.36 -11.19 -8.15
N SER A 148 -8.34 -11.88 -7.62
CA SER A 148 -7.96 -11.87 -6.21
C SER A 148 -7.60 -10.45 -5.78
N PRO A 149 -7.97 -10.01 -4.57
CA PRO A 149 -7.57 -8.72 -4.05
C PRO A 149 -6.19 -8.75 -3.41
N VAL A 150 -5.57 -9.92 -3.31
CA VAL A 150 -4.34 -10.09 -2.57
C VAL A 150 -3.19 -9.67 -3.49
N ARG A 151 -2.32 -8.85 -2.94
CA ARG A 151 -1.13 -8.30 -3.58
C ARG A 151 0.07 -8.54 -2.67
N MET A 152 1.25 -8.29 -3.21
CA MET A 152 2.48 -8.24 -2.45
C MET A 152 2.86 -6.79 -2.18
N PHE A 153 3.07 -6.44 -0.92
CA PHE A 153 3.66 -5.18 -0.48
C PHE A 153 5.13 -5.41 -0.17
N THR A 154 6.01 -4.50 -0.61
CA THR A 154 7.44 -4.68 -0.44
C THR A 154 8.21 -3.37 -0.38
N ASN A 155 9.33 -3.37 0.35
CA ASN A 155 10.33 -2.31 0.32
C ASN A 155 11.44 -2.56 -0.71
N VAL A 156 11.36 -3.67 -1.47
CA VAL A 156 12.23 -3.92 -2.61
C VAL A 156 11.76 -3.06 -3.79
N PRO A 157 12.65 -2.34 -4.49
CA PRO A 157 12.25 -1.52 -5.63
C PRO A 157 11.50 -2.33 -6.70
N LEU A 158 10.29 -1.86 -7.08
CA LEU A 158 9.41 -2.58 -7.99
C LEU A 158 10.03 -2.85 -9.38
N ARG A 159 10.98 -2.02 -9.82
CA ARG A 159 11.76 -2.23 -11.06
C ARG A 159 12.53 -3.55 -11.09
N LEU A 160 12.89 -4.08 -9.93
CA LEU A 160 13.61 -5.35 -9.79
C LEU A 160 12.68 -6.56 -9.89
N LEU A 161 11.36 -6.36 -9.74
CA LEU A 161 10.37 -7.42 -9.78
C LEU A 161 9.84 -7.61 -11.20
N ARG A 162 10.19 -8.74 -11.81
CA ARG A 162 9.68 -9.14 -13.13
C ARG A 162 8.39 -9.95 -12.95
N LEU A 163 7.33 -9.53 -13.62
CA LEU A 163 6.05 -10.25 -13.62
C LEU A 163 5.87 -11.02 -14.93
N PRO A 164 5.24 -12.22 -14.89
CA PRO A 164 5.10 -13.11 -16.05
C PRO A 164 4.21 -12.49 -17.15
N LEU A 165 4.73 -12.36 -18.37
CA LEU A 165 4.00 -11.71 -19.48
C LEU A 165 2.83 -12.57 -19.97
N GLU A 166 3.01 -13.88 -19.90
CA GLU A 166 2.06 -14.95 -20.20
C GLU A 166 0.84 -14.92 -19.29
N GLU A 167 0.97 -14.44 -18.05
CA GLU A 167 -0.14 -14.29 -17.09
C GLU A 167 -0.89 -12.95 -17.21
N GLY A 168 -0.59 -12.15 -18.23
CA GLY A 168 -1.29 -10.89 -18.47
C GLY A 168 -0.65 -9.66 -17.84
N TYR A 169 0.65 -9.70 -17.55
CA TYR A 169 1.42 -8.53 -17.13
C TYR A 169 2.20 -7.90 -18.30
N LYS A 170 2.65 -6.66 -18.11
CA LYS A 170 3.48 -5.88 -19.05
C LYS A 170 4.48 -5.05 -18.27
N TYR A 171 5.58 -4.65 -18.91
CA TYR A 171 6.47 -3.64 -18.39
C TYR A 171 5.99 -2.24 -18.81
N CYS A 172 5.93 -1.30 -17.87
CA CYS A 172 5.63 0.10 -18.12
C CYS A 172 6.93 0.91 -18.09
N GLN A 173 7.32 1.47 -19.23
CA GLN A 173 8.56 2.24 -19.36
C GLN A 173 8.54 3.53 -18.50
N ASP A 174 7.43 4.27 -18.53
CA ASP A 174 7.29 5.53 -17.79
C ASP A 174 7.34 5.35 -16.26
N CYS A 175 6.88 4.20 -15.75
CA CYS A 175 6.92 3.88 -14.33
C CYS A 175 8.12 3.03 -13.91
N ASP A 176 8.92 2.55 -14.86
CA ASP A 176 10.02 1.60 -14.65
C ASP A 176 9.61 0.38 -13.80
N CYS A 177 8.46 -0.24 -14.10
CA CYS A 177 7.98 -1.40 -13.35
C CYS A 177 7.02 -2.28 -14.14
N TYR A 178 6.83 -3.53 -13.70
CA TYR A 178 5.84 -4.43 -14.24
C TYR A 178 4.45 -4.19 -13.61
N THR A 179 3.41 -4.23 -14.44
CA THR A 179 2.02 -3.97 -14.07
C THR A 179 1.07 -4.83 -14.91
N ALA A 180 -0.19 -4.98 -14.49
CA ALA A 180 -1.20 -5.70 -15.28
C ALA A 180 -1.46 -5.00 -16.62
N LYS A 181 -1.78 -5.77 -17.68
CA LYS A 181 -2.04 -5.22 -19.03
C LYS A 181 -3.14 -4.15 -19.02
N GLU A 182 -4.21 -4.40 -18.27
CA GLU A 182 -5.36 -3.50 -18.05
C GLU A 182 -5.07 -2.28 -17.17
N ASN A 183 -3.93 -2.23 -16.48
CA ASN A 183 -3.49 -1.05 -15.75
C ASN A 183 -2.81 -0.08 -16.74
N LEU A 184 -3.57 0.93 -17.18
CA LEU A 184 -3.09 1.91 -18.15
C LEU A 184 -2.34 3.04 -17.44
N HIS A 185 -1.15 3.36 -17.94
CA HIS A 185 -0.40 4.51 -17.47
C HIS A 185 -1.21 5.80 -17.75
N CYS A 186 -1.36 6.64 -16.74
CA CYS A 186 -1.96 7.95 -16.89
C CYS A 186 -0.86 9.01 -16.99
N SER A 187 -0.63 9.55 -18.19
CA SER A 187 0.39 10.59 -18.43
C SER A 187 0.18 11.86 -17.59
N ARG A 188 -1.07 12.19 -17.22
CA ARG A 188 -1.41 13.34 -16.35
C ARG A 188 -1.09 13.10 -14.87
N CYS A 189 -1.05 11.84 -14.45
CA CYS A 189 -0.68 11.46 -13.09
C CYS A 189 0.77 10.96 -12.99
N GLY A 190 1.38 10.55 -14.10
CA GLY A 190 2.71 9.95 -14.15
C GLY A 190 2.75 8.56 -13.54
N THR A 191 1.63 7.85 -13.44
CA THR A 191 1.54 6.56 -12.74
C THR A 191 0.60 5.58 -13.44
N CYS A 192 0.81 4.28 -13.20
CA CYS A 192 -0.16 3.21 -13.47
C CYS A 192 -1.09 3.08 -12.25
N PRO A 193 -2.29 3.69 -12.26
CA PRO A 193 -2.99 4.03 -11.02
C PRO A 193 -3.98 2.96 -10.55
N SER A 194 -4.23 1.90 -11.33
CA SER A 194 -5.13 0.84 -10.90
C SER A 194 -4.55 0.09 -9.71
N VAL A 195 -5.39 -0.12 -8.70
CA VAL A 195 -5.04 -0.94 -7.53
C VAL A 195 -5.90 -2.20 -7.40
N ASN A 196 -7.09 -2.22 -8.00
CA ASN A 196 -8.07 -3.30 -7.86
C ASN A 196 -8.26 -4.10 -9.16
N GLY A 197 -7.39 -3.90 -10.16
CA GLY A 197 -7.46 -4.58 -11.45
C GLY A 197 -8.42 -3.95 -12.47
N GLN A 198 -9.15 -2.89 -12.14
CA GLN A 198 -9.97 -2.15 -13.10
C GLN A 198 -9.15 -1.07 -13.81
N THR A 199 -9.42 -0.78 -15.07
CA THR A 199 -8.82 0.37 -15.74
C THR A 199 -9.37 1.68 -15.15
N TYR A 200 -8.49 2.48 -14.53
CA TYR A 200 -8.87 3.74 -13.90
C TYR A 200 -8.95 4.83 -14.95
N ARG A 201 -9.77 5.85 -14.66
CA ARG A 201 -9.89 7.04 -15.49
C ARG A 201 -9.38 8.25 -14.73
N HIS A 202 -8.70 9.15 -15.44
CA HIS A 202 -8.34 10.44 -14.87
C HIS A 202 -9.59 11.32 -14.74
N CYS A 203 -9.77 11.98 -13.59
CA CYS A 203 -10.80 12.98 -13.41
C CYS A 203 -10.17 14.37 -13.40
N ASP A 204 -10.41 15.16 -14.44
CA ASP A 204 -9.88 16.51 -14.62
C ASP A 204 -10.27 17.46 -13.49
N HIS A 205 -11.46 17.27 -12.92
CA HIS A 205 -11.94 18.10 -11.82
C HIS A 205 -11.30 17.74 -10.48
N CYS A 206 -10.80 16.51 -10.32
CA CYS A 206 -10.11 16.09 -9.11
C CYS A 206 -8.59 16.04 -9.28
N ASP A 207 -8.13 16.11 -10.52
CA ASP A 207 -6.75 15.97 -10.95
C ASP A 207 -6.08 14.71 -10.39
N THR A 208 -6.82 13.60 -10.46
CA THR A 208 -6.42 12.28 -9.94
C THR A 208 -7.13 11.18 -10.71
N CYS A 209 -6.48 10.02 -10.81
CA CYS A 209 -7.11 8.82 -11.32
C CYS A 209 -8.08 8.22 -10.30
N VAL A 210 -9.21 7.73 -10.78
CA VAL A 210 -10.29 7.17 -9.97
C VAL A 210 -10.83 5.91 -10.62
N LYS A 211 -11.49 5.07 -9.81
CA LYS A 211 -12.20 3.89 -10.29
C LYS A 211 -13.22 4.27 -11.37
N PRO A 212 -13.46 3.41 -12.37
CA PRO A 212 -14.35 3.72 -13.47
C PRO A 212 -15.78 4.04 -13.03
N ASN A 213 -16.26 3.39 -11.96
CA ASN A 213 -17.60 3.60 -11.39
C ASN A 213 -17.73 4.85 -10.50
N TYR A 214 -16.65 5.59 -10.26
CA TYR A 214 -16.71 6.85 -9.51
C TYR A 214 -17.07 8.00 -10.44
N VAL A 215 -17.90 8.93 -9.98
CA VAL A 215 -18.31 10.15 -10.70
C VAL A 215 -17.95 11.39 -9.88
N HIS A 216 -17.63 12.50 -10.55
CA HIS A 216 -17.34 13.74 -9.83
C HIS A 216 -18.63 14.34 -9.28
N CYS A 217 -18.71 14.52 -7.97
CA CYS A 217 -19.81 15.20 -7.31
C CYS A 217 -19.46 16.68 -7.12
N PRO A 218 -20.19 17.63 -7.74
CA PRO A 218 -19.90 19.06 -7.62
C PRO A 218 -20.02 19.59 -6.18
N SER A 219 -20.96 19.06 -5.40
CA SER A 219 -21.16 19.44 -4.00
C SER A 219 -20.00 18.98 -3.12
N CYS A 220 -19.54 17.74 -3.30
CA CYS A 220 -18.38 17.22 -2.57
C CYS A 220 -17.04 17.71 -3.10
N ARG A 221 -16.99 18.29 -4.32
CA ARG A 221 -15.76 18.59 -5.07
C ARG A 221 -14.77 17.42 -5.12
N ARG A 222 -15.30 16.20 -5.19
CA ARG A 222 -14.53 14.94 -5.23
C ARG A 222 -15.25 13.91 -6.09
N CYS A 223 -14.49 12.92 -6.52
CA CYS A 223 -15.07 11.71 -7.11
C CYS A 223 -15.60 10.80 -6.00
N THR A 224 -16.86 10.41 -6.15
CA THR A 224 -17.59 9.54 -5.21
C THR A 224 -18.20 8.37 -5.99
N GLN A 225 -18.72 7.37 -5.27
CA GLN A 225 -19.56 6.36 -5.90
C GLN A 225 -20.80 7.03 -6.52
N ARG A 226 -21.23 6.54 -7.68
CA ARG A 226 -22.40 7.08 -8.40
C ARG A 226 -23.66 7.10 -7.53
N GLU A 227 -23.85 6.08 -6.71
CA GLU A 227 -25.03 5.91 -5.86
C GLU A 227 -24.62 5.75 -4.39
N GLY A 228 -25.54 6.07 -3.48
CA GLY A 228 -25.40 5.79 -2.04
C GLY A 228 -24.48 6.72 -1.24
N HIS A 229 -23.97 7.82 -1.81
CA HIS A 229 -23.15 8.77 -1.05
C HIS A 229 -23.97 9.98 -0.55
N THR A 230 -23.89 10.26 0.75
CA THR A 230 -24.47 11.46 1.35
C THR A 230 -23.41 12.56 1.40
N CYS A 231 -23.67 13.70 0.75
CA CYS A 231 -22.67 14.78 0.62
C CYS A 231 -22.16 15.29 1.97
N SER A 232 -23.05 15.53 2.93
CA SER A 232 -22.69 16.04 4.28
C SER A 232 -21.76 15.07 5.01
N PHE A 233 -22.11 13.79 5.03
CA PHE A 233 -21.26 12.75 5.63
C PHE A 233 -19.91 12.66 4.91
N TYR A 234 -19.93 12.61 3.58
CA TYR A 234 -18.71 12.46 2.79
C TYR A 234 -17.75 13.65 2.98
N GLN A 235 -18.26 14.88 2.97
CA GLN A 235 -17.47 16.09 3.26
C GLN A 235 -16.85 16.06 4.66
N SER A 236 -17.55 15.50 5.68
CA SER A 236 -16.99 15.38 7.04
C SER A 236 -15.83 14.38 7.16
N LYS A 237 -15.63 13.50 6.16
CA LYS A 237 -14.52 12.53 6.13
C LYS A 237 -13.39 12.96 5.21
N GLN A 238 -13.56 14.02 4.41
CA GLN A 238 -12.54 14.53 3.51
C GLN A 238 -11.49 15.37 4.24
N HIS A 239 -10.29 15.38 3.67
CA HIS A 239 -9.27 16.37 3.97
C HIS A 239 -9.36 17.52 2.97
N CYS A 240 -9.32 18.74 3.50
CA CYS A 240 -9.30 19.97 2.74
C CYS A 240 -7.98 20.10 1.97
N TRP A 241 -8.04 20.30 0.65
CA TRP A 241 -6.87 20.52 -0.20
C TRP A 241 -6.20 21.88 0.03
N LEU A 242 -6.77 22.77 0.84
CA LEU A 242 -6.15 24.03 1.20
C LEU A 242 -5.33 23.87 2.47
N CYS A 243 -5.94 23.50 3.60
CA CYS A 243 -5.26 23.42 4.88
C CYS A 243 -4.83 22.01 5.33
N GLY A 244 -5.22 20.96 4.61
CA GLY A 244 -4.93 19.56 4.98
C GLY A 244 -5.81 18.98 6.08
N GLU A 245 -6.62 19.78 6.78
CA GLU A 245 -7.44 19.29 7.89
C GLU A 245 -8.65 18.49 7.44
N LYS A 246 -9.02 17.51 8.25
CA LYS A 246 -10.20 16.67 8.04
C LYS A 246 -11.48 17.37 8.53
N GLY A 247 -12.61 17.08 7.90
CA GLY A 247 -13.93 17.51 8.38
C GLY A 247 -14.62 18.56 7.54
N HIS A 248 -13.94 19.11 6.52
CA HIS A 248 -14.50 20.10 5.62
C HIS A 248 -13.84 20.04 4.24
N ILE A 249 -14.45 20.75 3.28
CA ILE A 249 -13.91 20.93 1.93
C ILE A 249 -13.40 22.35 1.72
N GLU A 250 -12.66 22.56 0.64
CA GLU A 250 -11.96 23.83 0.35
C GLU A 250 -12.89 25.04 0.35
N SER A 251 -14.15 24.88 -0.08
CA SER A 251 -15.13 25.96 -0.11
C SER A 251 -15.56 26.44 1.28
N ASN A 252 -15.35 25.63 2.32
CA ASN A 252 -15.70 25.91 3.70
C ASN A 252 -14.46 26.00 4.60
N CYS A 253 -13.26 26.16 4.04
CA CYS A 253 -12.02 26.25 4.80
C CYS A 253 -11.92 27.59 5.54
N SER A 254 -11.92 27.55 6.87
CA SER A 254 -11.77 28.73 7.74
C SER A 254 -10.41 29.41 7.58
N LYS A 255 -9.35 28.61 7.40
CA LYS A 255 -7.97 29.11 7.22
C LYS A 255 -7.75 29.83 5.89
N PHE A 256 -8.63 29.62 4.91
CA PHE A 256 -8.57 30.28 3.59
C PHE A 256 -9.84 31.11 3.32
N ARG A 257 -10.27 31.90 4.30
CA ARG A 257 -11.28 32.95 4.11
C ARG A 257 -10.62 34.27 3.71
N ASN A 258 -9.95 34.29 2.55
CA ASN A 258 -9.52 35.56 1.98
C ASN A 258 -10.75 36.30 1.40
N SER A 259 -11.17 37.35 2.10
CA SER A 259 -12.33 38.21 1.83
C SER A 259 -12.24 39.03 0.53
N LYS A 260 -11.18 38.88 -0.27
CA LYS A 260 -10.91 39.71 -1.46
C LYS A 260 -10.93 38.97 -2.81
N LEU A 261 -11.04 37.65 -2.83
CA LEU A 261 -11.25 36.94 -4.10
C LEU A 261 -12.74 36.86 -4.38
N LYS A 262 -13.21 37.60 -5.40
CA LYS A 262 -14.54 37.40 -5.99
C LYS A 262 -14.66 35.90 -6.27
N ARG A 263 -15.50 35.20 -5.48
CA ARG A 263 -15.89 33.81 -5.74
C ARG A 263 -16.68 33.86 -7.02
N THR A 264 -15.99 33.83 -8.16
CA THR A 264 -16.66 33.52 -9.41
C THR A 264 -17.32 32.18 -9.16
N LYS A 265 -18.65 32.11 -9.40
CA LYS A 265 -19.42 30.87 -9.30
C LYS A 265 -18.92 29.79 -10.27
N ASP A 266 -17.86 30.09 -11.02
CA ASP A 266 -17.29 29.27 -12.04
C ASP A 266 -16.21 28.33 -11.49
N LYS A 267 -16.29 27.09 -11.94
CA LYS A 267 -15.72 25.89 -11.31
C LYS A 267 -14.21 25.77 -11.54
N GLY A 268 -13.42 26.80 -11.22
CA GLY A 268 -11.95 26.85 -11.32
C GLY A 268 -11.20 26.56 -10.00
N CYS A 269 -9.90 26.81 -10.00
CA CYS A 269 -9.04 26.78 -8.81
C CYS A 269 -9.40 27.92 -7.84
N LEU A 270 -9.66 27.61 -6.57
CA LEU A 270 -10.02 28.60 -5.54
C LEU A 270 -8.88 29.55 -5.17
N ILE A 271 -7.64 29.24 -5.54
CA ILE A 271 -6.46 30.06 -5.23
C ILE A 271 -6.23 31.12 -6.31
N CYS A 272 -6.39 30.76 -7.60
CA CYS A 272 -6.02 31.63 -8.72
C CYS A 272 -7.12 31.86 -9.77
N GLY A 273 -8.28 31.20 -9.64
CA GLY A 273 -9.42 31.30 -10.54
C GLY A 273 -9.29 30.50 -11.86
N LYS A 274 -8.12 29.97 -12.21
CA LYS A 274 -7.92 29.25 -13.49
C LYS A 274 -8.61 27.88 -13.52
N HIS A 275 -9.03 27.42 -14.69
CA HIS A 275 -9.74 26.15 -14.87
C HIS A 275 -8.86 24.96 -15.27
N ASN A 276 -7.60 25.20 -15.66
CA ASN A 276 -6.69 24.15 -16.14
C ASN A 276 -6.10 23.28 -15.03
N HIS A 277 -6.27 23.65 -13.75
CA HIS A 277 -5.80 22.88 -12.61
C HIS A 277 -6.68 23.13 -11.38
N ARG A 278 -6.44 22.34 -10.32
CA ARG A 278 -7.10 22.48 -9.02
C ARG A 278 -6.16 22.99 -7.94
N GLU A 279 -6.71 23.25 -6.75
CA GLU A 279 -6.00 23.85 -5.63
C GLU A 279 -4.68 23.13 -5.36
N ARG A 280 -4.64 21.79 -5.43
CA ARG A 280 -3.44 20.96 -5.16
C ARG A 280 -2.26 21.22 -6.09
N ARG A 281 -2.52 21.58 -7.36
CA ARG A 281 -1.48 21.80 -8.37
C ARG A 281 -1.34 23.28 -8.74
N CYS A 282 -1.81 24.18 -7.87
CA CYS A 282 -1.72 25.61 -8.13
C CYS A 282 -0.34 26.16 -7.75
N ASN A 283 0.34 26.78 -8.70
CA ASN A 283 1.65 27.41 -8.46
C ASN A 283 1.57 28.57 -7.44
N HIS A 284 0.38 29.14 -7.22
CA HIS A 284 0.17 30.17 -6.21
C HIS A 284 -0.03 29.63 -4.79
N ARG A 285 -0.06 28.30 -4.58
CA ARG A 285 -0.17 27.69 -3.23
C ARG A 285 0.90 28.21 -2.28
N ARG A 286 2.15 28.32 -2.75
CA ARG A 286 3.31 28.79 -1.96
C ARG A 286 3.14 30.21 -1.39
N LYS A 287 2.20 31.00 -1.91
CA LYS A 287 1.87 32.33 -1.38
C LYS A 287 1.01 32.29 -0.11
N TYR A 288 0.30 31.19 0.11
CA TYR A 288 -0.71 31.06 1.18
C TYR A 288 -0.40 29.90 2.13
N PHE A 289 0.39 28.92 1.68
CA PHE A 289 0.70 27.73 2.45
C PHE A 289 2.19 27.42 2.36
N ARG A 290 2.77 27.05 3.50
CA ARG A 290 4.05 26.37 3.58
C ARG A 290 3.78 24.87 3.64
N GLU A 291 4.27 24.15 2.64
CA GLU A 291 4.12 22.70 2.53
C GLU A 291 5.48 22.05 2.76
N LEU A 292 5.54 21.13 3.72
CA LEU A 292 6.71 20.30 3.96
C LEU A 292 6.38 18.88 3.53
N HIS A 293 7.17 18.34 2.60
CA HIS A 293 7.06 16.95 2.16
C HIS A 293 8.18 16.14 2.79
N PHE A 294 7.83 15.16 3.61
CA PHE A 294 8.80 14.28 4.26
C PHE A 294 8.26 12.85 4.28
N MET A 295 9.03 11.90 3.72
CA MET A 295 8.69 10.47 3.65
C MET A 295 7.27 10.16 3.13
N GLY A 296 6.81 10.90 2.12
CA GLY A 296 5.48 10.69 1.52
C GLY A 296 4.32 11.34 2.28
N GLU A 297 4.60 11.93 3.45
CA GLU A 297 3.66 12.77 4.17
C GLU A 297 3.82 14.24 3.77
N THR A 298 2.71 14.97 3.78
CA THR A 298 2.68 16.41 3.50
C THR A 298 2.05 17.12 4.68
N SER A 299 2.83 17.94 5.39
CA SER A 299 2.28 18.86 6.37
C SER A 299 2.06 20.22 5.72
N ILE A 300 0.92 20.84 6.02
CA ILE A 300 0.50 22.12 5.43
C ILE A 300 0.29 23.12 6.56
N GLN A 301 1.06 24.21 6.53
CA GLN A 301 0.92 25.34 7.43
C GLN A 301 0.40 26.54 6.64
N CYS A 302 -0.66 27.21 7.14
CA CYS A 302 -1.14 28.46 6.55
C CYS A 302 -0.16 29.60 6.89
N LEU A 303 0.16 30.42 5.89
CA LEU A 303 0.94 31.65 6.02
C LEU A 303 0.02 32.84 6.30
#